data_AF-A0A7Y4ZEV0-F1
#
_entry.id   AF-A0A7Y4ZEV0-F1
#
_cell.length_a   1.000
_cell.length_b   1.000
_cell.length_c   1.000
_cell.angle_alpha   90.00
_cell.angle_beta   90.00
_cell.angle_gamma   90.00
#
_symmetry.space_group_name_H-M   'P 1'
#
loop_
_entity.id
_entity.type
_entity.pdbx_description
1 polymer ?
#
loop_
_entity_poly.entity_id
_entity_poly.type
_entity_poly.pdbx_seq_one_letter_code
_entity_poly.pdbx_strand_id
1 'polypeptide(L)'
;MRRFVVVAAALVVFGCGGVDSAEDDASDEDLISSPGAAGIKPGTIEETSVLNLVNDRSLDASGYRSRVLLSSAVANGIVRFRDGALPSPDDDRVFTRIAEVDAVPSTGKAAFAALLKYAKSGGYDFAPPNLAILSVPDNLGRPPTTDDVTVVRGFDGRSPADAEMVVRKNLGNTIHPQNERFVSDTLQRAHKAFTIGVGNFFAAGSPPQRFLQAQTAGATFTLLGTASAIHTTVLRVQDPYVGALYFKRTASGYESIDASYLAADGTLRYPVIMSCAIRLNPQGVRIEYPKWSAKLLEQQTTVVVEGGG
;
A
#
# COMPACT_ATOMS: atom_id res chain seq x y z
N MET A 1 -15.98 41.06 -56.23
CA MET A 1 -14.53 40.75 -56.35
C MET A 1 -14.26 39.56 -55.42
N ARG A 2 -14.25 38.31 -55.92
CA ARG A 2 -13.06 37.46 -56.21
C ARG A 2 -11.97 37.64 -55.13
N ARG A 3 -11.57 36.62 -54.36
CA ARG A 3 -10.83 35.42 -54.82
C ARG A 3 -11.00 34.20 -53.90
N PHE A 4 -11.23 33.05 -54.54
CA PHE A 4 -10.96 31.70 -54.06
C PHE A 4 -9.43 31.45 -54.04
N VAL A 5 -8.93 30.72 -53.06
CA VAL A 5 -7.63 30.04 -53.14
C VAL A 5 -7.86 28.58 -52.77
N VAL A 6 -7.83 27.74 -53.80
CA VAL A 6 -7.75 26.28 -53.73
C VAL A 6 -6.28 25.93 -53.84
N VAL A 7 -5.73 25.22 -52.86
CA VAL A 7 -4.43 24.55 -53.00
C VAL A 7 -4.68 23.05 -52.90
N ALA A 8 -4.60 22.41 -54.06
CA ALA A 8 -4.45 20.98 -54.21
C ALA A 8 -2.95 20.65 -54.25
N ALA A 9 -2.52 19.66 -53.46
CA ALA A 9 -1.27 18.96 -53.68
C ALA A 9 -1.46 17.51 -53.25
N ALA A 10 -1.57 16.63 -54.25
CA ALA A 10 -1.50 15.19 -54.11
C ALA A 10 -0.04 14.76 -54.20
N LEU A 11 0.40 13.85 -53.33
CA LEU A 11 1.34 12.79 -53.73
C LEU A 11 1.28 11.62 -52.75
N VAL A 12 1.01 10.46 -53.36
CA VAL A 12 0.88 9.13 -52.79
C VAL A 12 2.28 8.54 -52.60
N VAL A 13 2.53 7.92 -51.45
CA VAL A 13 3.59 6.90 -51.30
C VAL A 13 2.97 5.69 -50.61
N PHE A 14 2.76 4.62 -51.39
CA PHE A 14 2.52 3.28 -50.89
C PHE A 14 3.88 2.69 -50.47
N GLY A 15 4.14 2.69 -49.17
CA GLY A 15 5.25 1.93 -48.56
C GLY A 15 4.71 0.64 -47.95
N CYS A 16 4.76 -0.46 -48.71
CA CYS A 16 4.59 -1.80 -48.18
C CYS A 16 5.92 -2.22 -47.53
N GLY A 17 6.10 -1.87 -46.26
CA GLY A 17 7.23 -2.32 -45.46
C GLY A 17 6.91 -3.67 -44.86
N GLY A 18 7.64 -4.71 -45.30
CA GLY A 18 7.58 -6.04 -44.70
C GLY A 18 7.88 -5.93 -43.21
N VAL A 19 6.94 -6.40 -42.39
CA VAL A 19 7.19 -6.69 -40.99
C VAL A 19 7.97 -7.99 -40.97
N ASP A 20 9.28 -7.86 -40.82
CA ASP A 20 10.13 -8.94 -40.34
C ASP A 20 9.53 -9.40 -39.00
N SER A 21 9.07 -10.65 -38.97
CA SER A 21 8.79 -11.38 -37.74
C SER A 21 10.09 -11.44 -36.96
N ALA A 22 10.28 -10.49 -36.05
CA ALA A 22 11.20 -10.65 -34.94
C ALA A 22 10.65 -11.81 -34.09
N GLU A 23 11.18 -13.00 -34.35
CA GLU A 23 11.16 -14.12 -33.41
C GLU A 23 11.92 -13.64 -32.17
N ASP A 24 11.18 -13.06 -31.23
CA ASP A 24 11.64 -12.77 -29.88
C ASP A 24 11.78 -14.11 -29.15
N ASP A 25 12.92 -14.76 -29.37
CA ASP A 25 13.41 -15.92 -28.61
C ASP A 25 13.88 -15.42 -27.22
N ALA A 26 12.91 -14.96 -26.44
CA ALA A 26 13.09 -14.68 -25.02
C ALA A 26 13.06 -16.01 -24.28
N SER A 27 14.26 -16.54 -24.03
CA SER A 27 14.56 -17.75 -23.28
C SER A 27 13.62 -17.97 -22.08
N ASP A 28 12.79 -19.01 -22.21
CA ASP A 28 11.72 -19.44 -21.30
C ASP A 28 12.24 -20.37 -20.18
N GLU A 29 13.50 -20.21 -19.77
CA GLU A 29 14.25 -21.25 -19.00
C GLU A 29 14.25 -21.07 -17.47
N ASP A 30 13.57 -20.08 -16.87
CA ASP A 30 13.66 -19.84 -15.41
C ASP A 30 12.32 -19.73 -14.64
N LEU A 31 11.18 -20.14 -15.23
CA LEU A 31 9.87 -20.02 -14.59
C LEU A 31 9.28 -21.36 -14.16
N ILE A 32 9.80 -21.82 -13.01
CA ILE A 32 9.45 -23.00 -12.21
C ILE A 32 7.93 -23.31 -12.17
N SER A 33 7.52 -24.30 -12.94
CA SER A 33 6.70 -25.48 -12.61
C SER A 33 5.67 -25.45 -11.46
N SER A 34 4.84 -24.41 -11.37
CA SER A 34 3.49 -24.59 -10.81
C SER A 34 2.47 -23.75 -11.60
N PRO A 35 1.58 -24.39 -12.38
CA PRO A 35 0.61 -23.69 -13.20
C PRO A 35 -0.53 -23.16 -12.34
N GLY A 36 -0.85 -21.88 -12.53
CA GLY A 36 -2.17 -21.36 -12.15
C GLY A 36 -2.26 -19.92 -11.66
N ALA A 37 -1.21 -19.09 -11.78
CA ALA A 37 -1.34 -17.66 -11.43
C ALA A 37 -0.26 -16.77 -12.08
N ALA A 38 0.37 -17.21 -13.16
CA ALA A 38 1.53 -16.54 -13.75
C ALA A 38 2.67 -16.26 -12.75
N GLY A 39 2.81 -17.08 -11.70
CA GLY A 39 3.81 -16.88 -10.64
C GLY A 39 3.39 -15.95 -9.50
N ILE A 40 2.14 -15.47 -9.47
CA ILE A 40 1.60 -14.74 -8.32
C ILE A 40 1.40 -15.72 -7.16
N LYS A 41 2.13 -15.51 -6.06
CA LYS A 41 2.06 -16.38 -4.88
C LYS A 41 0.88 -15.97 -3.97
N PRO A 42 0.16 -16.93 -3.38
CA PRO A 42 -0.87 -16.60 -2.40
C PRO A 42 -0.31 -15.82 -1.20
N GLY A 43 -1.10 -14.86 -0.70
CA GLY A 43 -0.76 -13.96 0.40
C GLY A 43 0.17 -12.81 0.01
N THR A 44 0.59 -12.68 -1.25
CA THR A 44 1.40 -11.53 -1.67
C THR A 44 0.55 -10.32 -2.01
N ILE A 45 1.22 -9.17 -2.13
CA ILE A 45 0.55 -7.92 -2.53
C ILE A 45 0.04 -8.00 -3.96
N GLU A 46 0.73 -8.72 -4.85
CA GLU A 46 0.30 -8.95 -6.22
C GLU A 46 -1.05 -9.69 -6.27
N GLU A 47 -1.21 -10.75 -5.46
CA GLU A 47 -2.50 -11.43 -5.34
C GLU A 47 -3.58 -10.45 -4.87
N THR A 48 -3.32 -9.74 -3.77
CA THR A 48 -4.29 -8.79 -3.19
C THR A 48 -4.68 -7.71 -4.21
N SER A 49 -3.72 -7.20 -4.99
CA SER A 49 -3.95 -6.17 -6.01
C SER A 49 -4.81 -6.68 -7.15
N VAL A 50 -4.53 -7.91 -7.63
CA VAL A 50 -5.33 -8.53 -8.68
C VAL A 50 -6.73 -8.84 -8.18
N LEU A 51 -6.88 -9.38 -6.96
CA LEU A 51 -8.18 -9.65 -6.35
C LEU A 51 -9.01 -8.39 -6.16
N ASN A 52 -8.39 -7.28 -5.73
CA ASN A 52 -9.07 -5.99 -5.65
C ASN A 52 -9.54 -5.50 -7.02
N LEU A 53 -8.70 -5.65 -8.06
CA LEU A 53 -9.04 -5.24 -9.43
C LEU A 53 -10.17 -6.07 -10.04
N VAL A 54 -10.13 -7.40 -9.92
CA VAL A 54 -11.16 -8.27 -10.53
C VAL A 54 -12.52 -8.17 -9.81
N ASN A 55 -12.53 -7.73 -8.56
CA ASN A 55 -13.75 -7.48 -7.80
C ASN A 55 -14.29 -6.05 -7.95
N ASP A 56 -13.63 -5.17 -8.70
CA ASP A 56 -14.10 -3.80 -8.91
C ASP A 56 -15.33 -3.75 -9.81
N ARG A 57 -16.47 -3.38 -9.23
CA ARG A 57 -17.76 -3.26 -9.94
C ARG A 57 -17.87 -2.06 -10.87
N SER A 58 -17.00 -1.06 -10.72
CA SER A 58 -16.93 0.06 -11.67
C SER A 58 -16.29 -0.33 -13.01
N LEU A 59 -15.65 -1.51 -13.07
CA LEU A 59 -15.01 -2.06 -14.25
C LEU A 59 -15.90 -3.13 -14.89
N ASP A 60 -16.44 -2.81 -16.06
CA ASP A 60 -17.25 -3.71 -16.88
C ASP A 60 -16.38 -4.44 -17.91
N ALA A 61 -16.98 -5.36 -18.68
CA ALA A 61 -16.27 -6.12 -19.70
C ALA A 61 -15.66 -5.22 -20.79
N SER A 62 -16.27 -4.06 -21.09
CA SER A 62 -15.69 -3.08 -22.01
C SER A 62 -14.44 -2.43 -21.41
N GLY A 63 -14.47 -2.06 -20.13
CA GLY A 63 -13.36 -1.50 -19.39
C GLY A 63 -12.19 -2.48 -19.26
N TYR A 64 -12.44 -3.74 -18.93
CA TYR A 64 -11.39 -4.77 -18.92
C TYR A 64 -10.71 -4.92 -20.28
N ARG A 65 -11.46 -4.87 -21.39
CA ARG A 65 -10.87 -4.99 -22.74
C ARG A 65 -10.08 -3.75 -23.15
N SER A 66 -10.63 -2.56 -22.95
CA SER A 66 -10.05 -1.31 -23.45
C SER A 66 -8.98 -0.71 -22.53
N ARG A 67 -9.10 -0.88 -21.21
CA ARG A 67 -8.20 -0.29 -20.22
C ARG A 67 -7.20 -1.29 -19.68
N VAL A 68 -7.66 -2.50 -19.34
CA VAL A 68 -6.80 -3.58 -18.81
C VAL A 68 -6.18 -4.41 -19.92
N LEU A 69 -6.69 -4.31 -21.15
CA LEU A 69 -6.21 -5.05 -22.33
C LEU A 69 -6.42 -6.57 -22.22
N LEU A 70 -7.52 -7.00 -21.58
CA LEU A 70 -7.91 -8.42 -21.53
C LEU A 70 -8.62 -8.84 -22.82
N SER A 71 -8.54 -10.14 -23.14
CA SER A 71 -9.36 -10.72 -24.21
C SER A 71 -10.84 -10.69 -23.83
N SER A 72 -11.73 -10.70 -24.83
CA SER A 72 -13.18 -10.75 -24.57
C SER A 72 -13.60 -11.96 -23.75
N ALA A 73 -12.95 -13.11 -23.92
CA ALA A 73 -13.26 -14.32 -23.16
C ALA A 73 -12.97 -14.14 -21.66
N VAL A 74 -11.79 -13.63 -21.32
CA VAL A 74 -11.38 -13.39 -19.92
C VAL A 74 -12.24 -12.29 -19.29
N ALA A 75 -12.41 -11.16 -19.99
CA ALA A 75 -13.18 -10.03 -19.49
C ALA A 75 -14.64 -10.41 -19.18
N ASN A 76 -15.30 -11.11 -20.11
CA ASN A 76 -16.67 -11.60 -19.90
C ASN A 76 -16.73 -12.68 -18.82
N GLY A 77 -15.69 -13.52 -18.71
CA GLY A 77 -15.59 -14.56 -17.69
C GLY A 77 -15.51 -14.00 -16.28
N ILE A 78 -14.69 -12.96 -16.06
CA ILE A 78 -14.57 -12.25 -14.77
C ILE A 78 -15.90 -11.63 -14.38
N VAL A 79 -16.51 -10.86 -15.29
CA VAL A 79 -17.81 -10.18 -15.04
C VAL A 79 -18.91 -11.20 -14.75
N ARG A 80 -19.00 -12.28 -15.53
CA ARG A 80 -19.99 -13.36 -15.30
C ARG A 80 -19.77 -14.09 -13.97
N PHE A 81 -18.53 -14.25 -13.53
CA PHE A 81 -18.28 -14.83 -12.20
C PHE A 81 -18.80 -13.91 -11.10
N ARG A 82 -18.52 -12.60 -11.21
CA ARG A 82 -18.87 -11.59 -10.23
C ARG A 82 -20.37 -11.33 -10.14
N ASP A 83 -21.03 -11.23 -11.30
CA ASP A 83 -22.43 -10.80 -11.41
C ASP A 83 -23.41 -11.99 -11.44
N GLY A 84 -22.92 -13.21 -11.24
CA GLY A 84 -23.75 -14.42 -11.25
C GLY A 84 -24.30 -14.80 -12.63
N ALA A 85 -25.24 -15.74 -12.64
CA ALA A 85 -25.92 -16.22 -13.84
C ALA A 85 -27.25 -15.51 -14.09
N LEU A 86 -27.87 -14.98 -13.04
CA LEU A 86 -29.11 -14.22 -13.07
C LEU A 86 -28.79 -12.73 -12.91
N PRO A 87 -29.64 -11.83 -13.44
CA PRO A 87 -29.52 -10.40 -13.17
C PRO A 87 -30.07 -10.08 -11.77
N SER A 88 -29.53 -10.72 -10.72
CA SER A 88 -29.92 -10.52 -9.33
C SER A 88 -28.69 -10.22 -8.46
N PRO A 89 -28.78 -9.31 -7.49
CA PRO A 89 -27.70 -9.15 -6.50
C PRO A 89 -27.48 -10.40 -5.63
N ASP A 90 -28.46 -11.30 -5.56
CA ASP A 90 -28.43 -12.47 -4.69
C ASP A 90 -27.43 -13.55 -5.15
N ASP A 91 -27.10 -13.61 -6.44
CA ASP A 91 -26.13 -14.56 -7.01
C ASP A 91 -24.78 -13.93 -7.35
N ASP A 92 -24.58 -12.69 -6.94
CA ASP A 92 -23.29 -12.02 -7.01
C ASP A 92 -22.22 -12.74 -6.17
N ARG A 93 -21.00 -12.77 -6.68
CA ARG A 93 -19.85 -13.43 -6.03
C ARG A 93 -18.62 -12.53 -6.03
N VAL A 94 -17.67 -12.86 -5.17
CA VAL A 94 -16.35 -12.22 -5.11
C VAL A 94 -15.25 -13.26 -5.28
N PHE A 95 -14.20 -12.90 -6.00
CA PHE A 95 -12.96 -13.66 -6.02
C PHE A 95 -12.24 -13.48 -4.68
N THR A 96 -11.98 -14.58 -3.99
CA THR A 96 -11.31 -14.60 -2.69
C THR A 96 -9.87 -15.09 -2.77
N ARG A 97 -9.52 -15.79 -3.86
CA ARG A 97 -8.20 -16.40 -4.08
C ARG A 97 -7.80 -16.30 -5.54
N ILE A 98 -6.50 -16.15 -5.82
CA ILE A 98 -6.00 -16.04 -7.20
C ILE A 98 -6.37 -17.24 -8.08
N ALA A 99 -6.45 -18.43 -7.47
CA ALA A 99 -6.84 -19.67 -8.14
C ALA A 99 -8.27 -19.62 -8.73
N GLU A 100 -9.16 -18.80 -8.16
CA GLU A 100 -10.52 -18.62 -8.70
C GLU A 100 -10.48 -17.76 -9.97
N VAL A 101 -9.57 -16.80 -10.05
CA VAL A 101 -9.33 -15.97 -11.24
C VAL A 101 -8.72 -16.82 -12.35
N ASP A 102 -7.76 -17.69 -12.01
CA ASP A 102 -7.12 -18.61 -12.96
C ASP A 102 -8.10 -19.63 -13.55
N ALA A 103 -9.10 -20.04 -12.77
CA ALA A 103 -10.17 -20.92 -13.24
C ALA A 103 -11.12 -20.26 -14.26
N VAL A 104 -11.03 -18.94 -14.47
CA VAL A 104 -11.80 -18.25 -15.51
C VAL A 104 -11.25 -18.65 -16.89
N PRO A 105 -12.10 -19.12 -17.84
CA PRO A 105 -11.65 -19.57 -19.15
C PRO A 105 -10.73 -18.57 -19.86
N SER A 106 -9.64 -19.08 -20.43
CA SER A 106 -8.62 -18.31 -21.15
C SER A 106 -7.77 -17.36 -20.29
N THR A 107 -7.84 -17.45 -18.96
CA THR A 107 -6.99 -16.65 -18.06
C THR A 107 -5.61 -17.27 -17.95
N GLY A 108 -4.70 -16.85 -18.83
CA GLY A 108 -3.31 -17.30 -18.84
C GLY A 108 -2.32 -16.26 -18.29
N LYS A 109 -1.03 -16.54 -18.49
CA LYS A 109 0.10 -15.67 -18.10
C LYS A 109 -0.06 -14.22 -18.59
N ALA A 110 -0.46 -14.04 -19.85
CA ALA A 110 -0.69 -12.72 -20.43
C ALA A 110 -1.82 -11.93 -19.74
N ALA A 111 -2.90 -12.61 -19.33
CA ALA A 111 -4.02 -11.99 -18.63
C ALA A 111 -3.62 -11.52 -17.23
N PHE A 112 -2.91 -12.35 -16.46
CA PHE A 112 -2.40 -11.95 -15.13
C PHE A 112 -1.38 -10.82 -15.22
N ALA A 113 -0.49 -10.82 -16.22
CA ALA A 113 0.45 -9.73 -16.43
C ALA A 113 -0.29 -8.39 -16.71
N ALA A 114 -1.34 -8.44 -17.53
CA ALA A 114 -2.17 -7.29 -17.85
C ALA A 114 -2.98 -6.78 -16.63
N LEU A 115 -3.61 -7.71 -15.88
CA LEU A 115 -4.29 -7.41 -14.63
C LEU A 115 -3.36 -6.75 -13.62
N LEU A 116 -2.18 -7.34 -13.38
CA LEU A 116 -1.24 -6.82 -12.40
C LEU A 116 -0.67 -5.45 -12.81
N LYS A 117 -0.37 -5.26 -14.10
CA LYS A 117 0.06 -3.97 -14.65
C LYS A 117 -1.00 -2.90 -14.40
N TYR A 118 -2.26 -3.18 -14.73
CA TYR A 118 -3.35 -2.25 -14.52
C TYR A 118 -3.60 -1.99 -13.03
N ALA A 119 -3.64 -3.04 -12.21
CA ALA A 119 -3.86 -2.97 -10.77
C ALA A 119 -2.88 -1.99 -10.10
N LYS A 120 -1.59 -2.09 -10.44
CA LYS A 120 -0.53 -1.20 -9.95
C LYS A 120 -0.76 0.26 -10.39
N SER A 121 -1.08 0.48 -11.66
CA SER A 121 -1.34 1.82 -12.19
C SER A 121 -2.63 2.45 -11.66
N GLY A 122 -3.64 1.63 -11.36
CA GLY A 122 -4.95 2.04 -10.86
C GLY A 122 -5.05 2.15 -9.34
N GLY A 123 -4.00 1.75 -8.59
CA GLY A 123 -3.97 1.85 -7.13
C GLY A 123 -4.68 0.72 -6.37
N TYR A 124 -4.94 -0.40 -7.02
CA TYR A 124 -5.57 -1.57 -6.39
C TYR A 124 -4.63 -2.30 -5.41
N ASP A 125 -3.34 -1.95 -5.41
CA ASP A 125 -2.32 -2.38 -4.44
C ASP A 125 -2.42 -1.65 -3.09
N PHE A 126 -3.35 -0.71 -2.93
CA PHE A 126 -3.59 0.03 -1.71
C PHE A 126 -5.05 -0.15 -1.26
N ALA A 127 -5.26 -0.36 0.03
CA ALA A 127 -6.58 -0.33 0.63
C ALA A 127 -7.11 1.11 0.66
N PRO A 128 -8.42 1.34 0.48
CA PRO A 128 -9.00 2.66 0.65
C PRO A 128 -8.82 3.11 2.11
N PRO A 129 -8.54 4.41 2.36
CA PRO A 129 -8.26 4.90 3.71
C PRO A 129 -9.51 4.95 4.62
N ASN A 130 -10.68 4.51 4.16
CA ASN A 130 -11.93 4.59 4.92
C ASN A 130 -12.14 3.42 5.92
N LEU A 131 -11.19 2.50 6.05
CA LEU A 131 -11.33 1.33 6.94
C LEU A 131 -11.11 1.66 8.43
N ALA A 132 -10.36 2.73 8.72
CA ALA A 132 -10.06 3.13 10.08
C ALA A 132 -11.30 3.72 10.77
N ILE A 133 -11.53 3.30 12.02
CA ILE A 133 -12.57 3.84 12.89
C ILE A 133 -11.89 4.49 14.09
N LEU A 134 -12.06 5.81 14.18
CA LEU A 134 -11.61 6.64 15.28
C LEU A 134 -12.83 7.11 16.08
N SER A 135 -12.73 7.07 17.41
CA SER A 135 -13.71 7.65 18.32
C SER A 135 -13.07 8.83 19.05
N VAL A 136 -13.76 9.96 19.09
CA VAL A 136 -13.36 11.14 19.83
C VAL A 136 -14.52 11.49 20.78
N PRO A 137 -14.28 11.64 22.08
CA PRO A 137 -15.33 12.04 23.01
C PRO A 137 -15.95 13.39 22.63
N ASP A 138 -17.27 13.48 22.77
CA ASP A 138 -18.00 14.74 22.61
C ASP A 138 -17.77 15.67 23.81
N ASN A 139 -18.04 16.96 23.62
CA ASN A 139 -18.13 17.97 24.69
C ASN A 139 -16.86 18.14 25.55
N LEU A 140 -15.66 17.99 24.97
CA LEU A 140 -14.39 18.19 25.67
C LEU A 140 -14.18 19.61 26.24
N GLY A 141 -14.95 20.61 25.78
CA GLY A 141 -14.76 22.02 26.15
C GLY A 141 -13.46 22.64 25.62
N ARG A 142 -12.70 21.88 24.81
CA ARG A 142 -11.45 22.26 24.13
C ARG A 142 -11.32 21.48 22.83
N PRO A 143 -10.45 21.91 21.89
CA PRO A 143 -10.10 21.09 20.74
C PRO A 143 -9.54 19.72 21.18
N PRO A 144 -9.92 18.63 20.51
CA PRO A 144 -9.39 17.30 20.82
C PRO A 144 -7.89 17.24 20.52
N THR A 145 -7.16 16.54 21.38
CA THR A 145 -5.76 16.17 21.17
C THR A 145 -5.68 14.70 20.77
N THR A 146 -4.49 14.25 20.36
CA THR A 146 -4.22 12.84 20.09
C THR A 146 -4.57 11.94 21.29
N ASP A 147 -4.48 12.46 22.51
CA ASP A 147 -4.78 11.69 23.72
C ASP A 147 -6.27 11.37 23.84
N ASP A 148 -7.15 12.27 23.39
CA ASP A 148 -8.60 12.08 23.41
C ASP A 148 -9.08 11.06 22.35
N VAL A 149 -8.28 10.80 21.31
CA VAL A 149 -8.66 9.90 20.22
C VAL A 149 -8.52 8.44 20.63
N THR A 150 -9.57 7.65 20.48
CA THR A 150 -9.51 6.19 20.60
C THR A 150 -9.51 5.55 19.22
N VAL A 151 -8.53 4.68 18.95
CA VAL A 151 -8.52 3.86 17.73
C VAL A 151 -9.31 2.60 17.99
N VAL A 152 -10.55 2.55 17.48
CA VAL A 152 -11.37 1.33 17.52
C VAL A 152 -10.82 0.33 16.50
N ARG A 153 -10.45 0.84 15.32
CA ARG A 153 -9.94 0.05 14.20
C ARG A 153 -8.94 0.84 13.36
N GLY A 154 -7.81 0.24 13.01
CA GLY A 154 -6.81 0.79 12.10
C GLY A 154 -7.21 0.74 10.63
N PHE A 155 -6.37 1.28 9.76
CA PHE A 155 -6.60 1.29 8.31
C PHE A 155 -6.51 -0.10 7.65
N ASP A 156 -6.00 -1.09 8.37
CA ASP A 156 -5.94 -2.49 7.97
C ASP A 156 -7.11 -3.31 8.52
N GLY A 157 -8.09 -2.66 9.15
CA GLY A 157 -9.26 -3.31 9.73
C GLY A 157 -9.03 -3.97 11.10
N ARG A 158 -7.86 -3.83 11.72
CA ARG A 158 -7.55 -4.47 13.01
C ARG A 158 -7.75 -3.52 14.20
N SER A 159 -8.14 -4.07 15.35
CA SER A 159 -8.06 -3.33 16.61
C SER A 159 -6.59 -3.17 17.05
N PRO A 160 -6.26 -2.23 17.96
CA PRO A 160 -4.90 -2.13 18.50
C PRO A 160 -4.39 -3.43 19.13
N ALA A 161 -5.26 -4.21 19.79
CA ALA A 161 -4.91 -5.50 20.38
C ALA A 161 -4.62 -6.56 19.30
N ASP A 162 -5.41 -6.60 18.22
CA ASP A 162 -5.16 -7.51 17.10
C ASP A 162 -3.87 -7.18 16.36
N ALA A 163 -3.60 -5.89 16.15
CA ALA A 163 -2.34 -5.43 15.57
C ALA A 163 -1.14 -5.82 16.46
N GLU A 164 -1.27 -5.68 17.78
CA GLU A 164 -0.27 -6.14 18.75
C GLU A 164 0.00 -7.65 18.59
N MET A 165 -1.04 -8.48 18.50
CA MET A 165 -0.88 -9.93 18.30
C MET A 165 -0.14 -10.26 17.00
N VAL A 166 -0.42 -9.55 15.91
CA VAL A 166 0.31 -9.71 14.63
C VAL A 166 1.78 -9.35 14.81
N VAL A 167 2.08 -8.22 15.43
CA VAL A 167 3.47 -7.81 15.71
C VAL A 167 4.16 -8.87 16.56
N ARG A 168 3.52 -9.36 17.62
CA ARG A 168 4.06 -10.40 18.50
C ARG A 168 4.35 -11.70 17.76
N LYS A 169 3.45 -12.13 16.88
CA LYS A 169 3.67 -13.30 16.02
C LYS A 169 4.88 -13.14 15.10
N ASN A 170 5.19 -11.91 14.71
CA ASN A 170 6.30 -11.57 13.83
C ASN A 170 7.61 -11.27 14.57
N LEU A 171 7.61 -11.24 15.91
CA LEU A 171 8.82 -11.11 16.71
C LEU A 171 9.66 -12.38 16.57
N GLY A 172 10.92 -12.19 16.20
CA GLY A 172 11.87 -13.29 16.06
C GLY A 172 12.47 -13.79 17.38
N ASN A 173 12.31 -13.02 18.46
CA ASN A 173 12.93 -13.26 19.75
C ASN A 173 11.91 -13.35 20.89
N THR A 174 12.31 -14.00 21.99
CA THR A 174 11.52 -14.04 23.23
C THR A 174 11.68 -12.72 23.98
N ILE A 175 10.57 -12.11 24.41
CA ILE A 175 10.59 -10.93 25.26
C ILE A 175 10.78 -11.38 26.71
N HIS A 176 11.66 -10.71 27.44
CA HIS A 176 11.79 -10.93 28.88
C HIS A 176 10.47 -10.57 29.61
N PRO A 177 9.95 -11.40 30.52
CA PRO A 177 8.63 -11.16 31.15
C PRO A 177 8.42 -9.79 31.78
N GLN A 178 9.48 -9.17 32.31
CA GLN A 178 9.40 -7.82 32.90
C GLN A 178 9.25 -6.70 31.85
N ASN A 179 9.62 -6.95 30.60
CA ASN A 179 9.49 -6.01 29.50
C ASN A 179 8.10 -6.12 28.83
N GLU A 180 7.32 -7.15 29.15
CA GLU A 180 6.06 -7.45 28.45
C GLU A 180 5.06 -6.30 28.47
N ARG A 181 4.84 -5.70 29.64
CA ARG A 181 3.95 -4.55 29.78
C ARG A 181 4.45 -3.36 28.98
N PHE A 182 5.75 -3.05 29.09
CA PHE A 182 6.36 -1.96 28.33
C PHE A 182 6.22 -2.15 26.82
N VAL A 183 6.44 -3.37 26.33
CA VAL A 183 6.30 -3.68 24.91
C VAL A 183 4.84 -3.53 24.49
N SER A 184 3.89 -4.14 25.21
CA SER A 184 2.46 -4.02 24.91
C SER A 184 2.01 -2.55 24.85
N ASP A 185 2.33 -1.75 25.88
CA ASP A 185 1.98 -0.33 25.96
C ASP A 185 2.63 0.48 24.83
N THR A 186 3.85 0.12 24.43
CA THR A 186 4.57 0.77 23.33
C THR A 186 3.95 0.44 21.98
N LEU A 187 3.63 -0.84 21.74
CA LEU A 187 2.99 -1.30 20.50
C LEU A 187 1.61 -0.66 20.31
N GLN A 188 0.80 -0.60 21.36
CA GLN A 188 -0.53 0.01 21.30
C GLN A 188 -0.45 1.52 21.08
N ARG A 189 0.45 2.22 21.79
CA ARG A 189 0.69 3.67 21.57
C ARG A 189 1.20 3.96 20.17
N ALA A 190 2.14 3.16 19.66
CA ALA A 190 2.66 3.29 18.31
C ALA A 190 1.58 3.02 17.27
N HIS A 191 0.74 1.99 17.44
CA HIS A 191 -0.41 1.73 16.56
C HIS A 191 -1.41 2.90 16.55
N LYS A 192 -1.74 3.46 17.72
CA LYS A 192 -2.61 4.64 17.83
C LYS A 192 -2.01 5.84 17.10
N ALA A 193 -0.76 6.19 17.41
CA ALA A 193 -0.06 7.31 16.79
C ALA A 193 0.07 7.13 15.26
N PHE A 194 0.37 5.91 14.82
CA PHE A 194 0.47 5.54 13.41
C PHE A 194 -0.85 5.71 12.69
N THR A 195 -1.94 5.16 13.22
CA THR A 195 -3.27 5.29 12.63
C THR A 195 -3.66 6.76 12.49
N ILE A 196 -3.54 7.55 13.57
CA ILE A 196 -3.84 8.99 13.51
C ILE A 196 -2.92 9.71 12.50
N GLY A 197 -1.63 9.35 12.47
CA GLY A 197 -0.65 9.87 11.52
C GLY A 197 -1.05 9.62 10.07
N VAL A 198 -1.40 8.38 9.73
CA VAL A 198 -1.88 7.98 8.40
C VAL A 198 -3.12 8.79 8.01
N GLY A 199 -4.13 8.86 8.89
CA GLY A 199 -5.36 9.60 8.60
C GLY A 199 -5.14 11.08 8.30
N ASN A 200 -4.18 11.71 8.96
CA ASN A 200 -3.88 13.12 8.72
C ASN A 200 -3.37 13.41 7.29
N PHE A 201 -2.80 12.44 6.57
CA PHE A 201 -2.40 12.64 5.17
C PHE A 201 -3.59 12.77 4.22
N PHE A 202 -4.75 12.24 4.58
CA PHE A 202 -5.97 12.27 3.77
C PHE A 202 -6.92 13.40 4.14
N ALA A 203 -6.69 14.08 5.27
CA ALA A 203 -7.42 15.26 5.65
C ALA A 203 -7.09 16.43 4.70
N ALA A 204 -8.10 16.92 3.99
CA ALA A 204 -7.94 17.98 3.00
C ALA A 204 -7.35 19.25 3.62
N GLY A 205 -6.26 19.75 3.03
CA GLY A 205 -5.56 20.94 3.48
C GLY A 205 -4.75 20.77 4.77
N SER A 206 -4.59 19.56 5.30
CA SER A 206 -3.78 19.34 6.50
C SER A 206 -2.29 19.63 6.25
N PRO A 207 -1.50 20.01 7.28
CA PRO A 207 -0.06 20.17 7.12
C PRO A 207 0.65 18.91 6.57
N PRO A 208 0.32 17.67 7.01
CA PRO A 208 0.85 16.45 6.39
C PRO A 208 0.53 16.30 4.91
N GLN A 209 -0.72 16.59 4.48
CA GLN A 209 -1.09 16.50 3.07
C GLN A 209 -0.31 17.51 2.22
N ARG A 210 -0.24 18.77 2.67
CA ARG A 210 0.53 19.82 1.99
C ARG A 210 2.01 19.47 1.89
N PHE A 211 2.58 18.89 2.96
CA PHE A 211 3.97 18.44 2.96
C PHE A 211 4.21 17.42 1.86
N LEU A 212 3.35 16.39 1.71
CA LEU A 212 3.47 15.39 0.65
C LEU A 212 3.32 15.98 -0.75
N GLN A 213 2.37 16.91 -0.93
CA GLN A 213 2.14 17.58 -2.22
C GLN A 213 3.31 18.47 -2.65
N ALA A 214 4.12 18.94 -1.70
CA ALA A 214 5.29 19.78 -1.98
C ALA A 214 6.55 18.97 -2.35
N GLN A 215 6.53 17.63 -2.24
CA GLN A 215 7.69 16.80 -2.54
C GLN A 215 7.89 16.59 -4.04
N THR A 216 9.09 16.14 -4.40
CA THR A 216 9.49 15.84 -5.78
C THR A 216 8.50 14.88 -6.46
N ALA A 217 8.18 15.16 -7.72
CA ALA A 217 7.38 14.24 -8.53
C ALA A 217 8.04 12.85 -8.58
N GLY A 218 7.26 11.81 -8.29
CA GLY A 218 7.75 10.43 -8.23
C GLY A 218 8.31 10.00 -6.88
N ALA A 219 8.39 10.90 -5.88
CA ALA A 219 8.70 10.49 -4.51
C ALA A 219 7.63 9.53 -3.98
N THR A 220 8.06 8.52 -3.20
CA THR A 220 7.14 7.60 -2.51
C THR A 220 7.21 7.82 -1.01
N PHE A 221 6.06 7.65 -0.35
CA PHE A 221 5.88 7.99 1.06
C PHE A 221 5.52 6.76 1.85
N THR A 222 6.25 6.52 2.92
CA THR A 222 5.97 5.42 3.85
C THR A 222 5.98 5.97 5.28
N LEU A 223 4.84 5.95 5.95
CA LEU A 223 4.83 6.20 7.39
C LEU A 223 5.31 4.92 8.10
N LEU A 224 6.23 5.05 9.04
CA LEU A 224 6.77 3.97 9.85
C LEU A 224 6.25 4.14 11.26
N GLY A 225 5.61 3.11 11.81
CA GLY A 225 5.37 2.99 13.25
C GLY A 225 6.58 2.29 13.88
N THR A 226 7.15 2.89 14.92
CA THR A 226 8.38 2.41 15.54
C THR A 226 8.15 1.99 16.99
N ALA A 227 8.99 1.08 17.49
CA ALA A 227 9.06 0.74 18.91
C ALA A 227 9.88 1.80 19.67
N SER A 228 9.47 3.07 19.61
CA SER A 228 10.13 4.20 20.28
C SER A 228 9.13 5.11 20.97
N ALA A 229 9.44 5.52 22.20
CA ALA A 229 8.65 6.54 22.91
C ALA A 229 8.89 7.95 22.39
N ILE A 230 10.05 8.20 21.75
CA ILE A 230 10.45 9.54 21.28
C ILE A 230 9.87 9.80 19.90
N HIS A 231 9.99 8.83 18.99
CA HIS A 231 9.55 8.94 17.59
C HIS A 231 8.66 7.77 17.22
N THR A 232 7.49 7.70 17.88
CA THR A 232 6.47 6.66 17.66
C THR A 232 6.09 6.50 16.19
N THR A 233 6.14 7.59 15.41
CA THR A 233 5.98 7.57 13.96
C THR A 233 7.09 8.34 13.27
N VAL A 234 7.61 7.80 12.16
CA VAL A 234 8.60 8.47 11.29
C VAL A 234 8.11 8.37 9.85
N LEU A 235 8.10 9.49 9.12
CA LEU A 235 7.81 9.49 7.69
C LEU A 235 9.10 9.25 6.91
N ARG A 236 9.15 8.15 6.16
CA ARG A 236 10.19 7.92 5.15
C ARG A 236 9.70 8.44 3.80
N VAL A 237 10.49 9.31 3.20
CA VAL A 237 10.33 9.77 1.82
C VAL A 237 11.44 9.14 0.99
N GLN A 238 11.06 8.32 0.01
CA GLN A 238 12.01 7.82 -0.98
C GLN A 238 11.98 8.77 -2.17
N ASP A 239 12.97 9.65 -2.24
CA ASP A 239 13.17 10.58 -3.35
C ASP A 239 13.99 9.88 -4.47
N PRO A 240 13.64 10.05 -5.75
CA PRO A 240 14.33 9.40 -6.87
C PRO A 240 15.77 9.89 -7.09
N TYR A 241 16.13 11.07 -6.57
CA TYR A 241 17.45 11.67 -6.77
C TYR A 241 18.30 11.63 -5.50
N VAL A 242 17.69 11.86 -4.34
CA VAL A 242 18.43 11.97 -3.06
C VAL A 242 18.44 10.65 -2.29
N GLY A 243 17.53 9.73 -2.58
CA GLY A 243 17.38 8.47 -1.86
C GLY A 243 16.41 8.58 -0.68
N ALA A 244 16.64 7.80 0.38
CA ALA A 244 15.76 7.75 1.53
C ALA A 244 16.00 8.92 2.50
N LEU A 245 14.97 9.71 2.74
CA LEU A 245 14.93 10.78 3.74
C LEU A 245 13.94 10.41 4.84
N TYR A 246 14.24 10.81 6.08
CA TYR A 246 13.41 10.50 7.25
C TYR A 246 12.99 11.77 7.97
N PHE A 247 11.72 11.85 8.30
CA PHE A 247 11.11 13.02 8.93
C PHE A 247 10.33 12.62 10.18
N LYS A 248 10.42 13.45 11.21
CA LYS A 248 9.56 13.38 12.39
C LYS A 248 8.44 14.40 12.28
N ARG A 249 7.28 14.07 12.86
CA ARG A 249 6.13 14.96 12.90
C ARG A 249 6.35 16.08 13.92
N THR A 250 5.96 17.29 13.55
CA THR A 250 5.94 18.48 14.43
C THR A 250 4.54 19.11 14.42
N ALA A 251 4.34 20.15 15.22
CA ALA A 251 3.11 20.95 15.18
C ALA A 251 2.90 21.65 13.82
N SER A 252 3.99 22.00 13.13
CA SER A 252 3.96 22.71 11.84
C SER A 252 3.99 21.78 10.62
N GLY A 253 4.21 20.47 10.80
CA GLY A 253 4.25 19.49 9.71
C GLY A 253 5.28 18.40 9.96
N TYR A 254 6.32 18.37 9.12
CA TYR A 254 7.41 17.41 9.17
C TYR A 254 8.76 18.13 9.14
N GLU A 255 9.69 17.65 9.96
CA GLU A 255 11.09 18.10 9.98
C GLU A 255 12.03 16.91 9.85
N SER A 256 13.20 17.11 9.26
CA SER A 256 14.19 16.03 9.10
C SER A 256 14.59 15.45 10.45
N ILE A 257 14.75 14.13 10.51
CA ILE A 257 15.28 13.48 11.69
C ILE A 257 16.78 13.78 11.82
N ASP A 258 17.25 13.91 13.06
CA ASP A 258 18.68 14.12 13.32
C ASP A 258 19.48 12.87 12.93
N ALA A 259 20.69 13.07 12.38
CA ALA A 259 21.57 12.00 11.93
C ALA A 259 21.95 11.01 13.05
N SER A 260 21.91 11.43 14.32
CA SER A 260 22.12 10.56 15.48
C SER A 260 21.10 9.42 15.58
N TYR A 261 19.92 9.56 14.98
CA TYR A 261 18.89 8.53 14.92
C TYR A 261 19.01 7.60 13.70
N LEU A 262 20.02 7.83 12.85
CA LEU A 262 20.31 7.03 11.68
C LEU A 262 21.56 6.17 11.92
N ALA A 263 21.54 4.96 11.39
CA ALA A 263 22.69 4.07 11.33
C ALA A 263 23.71 4.59 10.30
N ALA A 264 24.89 3.98 10.27
CA ALA A 264 25.97 4.40 9.36
C ALA A 264 25.59 4.27 7.87
N ASP A 265 24.65 3.38 7.55
CA ASP A 265 24.08 3.19 6.21
C ASP A 265 22.89 4.13 5.92
N GLY A 266 22.58 5.06 6.82
CA GLY A 266 21.47 5.99 6.71
C GLY A 266 20.10 5.40 7.05
N THR A 267 20.02 4.14 7.48
CA THR A 267 18.75 3.52 7.90
C THR A 267 18.33 3.99 9.29
N LEU A 268 17.03 3.93 9.57
CA LEU A 268 16.50 4.32 10.88
C LEU A 268 16.96 3.32 11.96
N ARG A 269 17.53 3.81 13.08
CA ARG A 269 17.96 2.95 14.19
C ARG A 269 16.81 2.34 14.98
N TYR A 270 15.63 2.95 14.94
CA TYR A 270 14.46 2.45 15.66
C TYR A 270 13.92 1.18 15.02
N PRO A 271 13.55 0.16 15.82
CA PRO A 271 12.84 -0.99 15.29
C PRO A 271 11.50 -0.54 14.70
N VAL A 272 11.28 -0.87 13.42
CA VAL A 272 10.01 -0.61 12.73
C VAL A 272 9.08 -1.79 12.98
N ILE A 273 7.91 -1.51 13.54
CA ILE A 273 6.91 -2.53 13.90
C ILE A 273 5.73 -2.57 12.91
N MET A 274 5.53 -1.49 12.18
CA MET A 274 4.55 -1.36 11.11
C MET A 274 5.00 -0.31 10.10
N SER A 275 4.64 -0.49 8.84
CA SER A 275 4.86 0.49 7.79
C SER A 275 3.58 0.69 7.00
N CYS A 276 3.30 1.92 6.58
CA CYS A 276 2.17 2.27 5.72
C CYS A 276 2.70 3.01 4.52
N ALA A 277 2.71 2.38 3.35
CA ALA A 277 2.87 3.13 2.11
C ALA A 277 1.62 4.01 1.92
N ILE A 278 1.81 5.26 1.51
CA ILE A 278 0.75 6.26 1.34
C ILE A 278 0.72 6.73 -0.11
N ARG A 279 -0.47 6.75 -0.71
CA ARG A 279 -0.74 7.35 -2.02
C ARG A 279 -1.87 8.36 -1.88
N LEU A 280 -1.68 9.59 -2.37
CA LEU A 280 -2.71 10.64 -2.31
C LEU A 280 -3.66 10.65 -3.52
N ASN A 281 -3.23 10.10 -4.66
CA ASN A 281 -4.05 10.03 -5.87
C ASN A 281 -3.74 8.77 -6.70
N PRO A 282 -4.68 7.82 -6.84
CA PRO A 282 -5.87 7.69 -6.01
C PRO A 282 -5.49 7.53 -4.53
N GLN A 283 -6.38 7.92 -3.62
CA GLN A 283 -6.12 7.81 -2.18
C GLN A 283 -6.06 6.34 -1.76
N GLY A 284 -4.97 5.95 -1.09
CA GLY A 284 -4.80 4.59 -0.64
C GLY A 284 -3.68 4.43 0.38
N VAL A 285 -3.81 3.39 1.19
CA VAL A 285 -2.85 2.98 2.23
C VAL A 285 -2.50 1.51 2.09
N ARG A 286 -1.24 1.15 2.36
CA ARG A 286 -0.82 -0.25 2.43
C ARG A 286 -0.04 -0.49 3.69
N ILE A 287 -0.65 -1.21 4.63
CA ILE A 287 -0.04 -1.52 5.93
C ILE A 287 0.67 -2.88 5.86
N GLU A 288 1.91 -2.89 6.34
CA GLU A 288 2.73 -4.09 6.49
C GLU A 288 3.25 -4.16 7.94
N TYR A 289 3.37 -5.38 8.48
CA TYR A 289 3.94 -5.66 9.80
C TYR A 289 5.23 -6.45 9.59
N PRO A 290 6.40 -5.80 9.45
CA PRO A 290 7.64 -6.48 9.18
C PRO A 290 8.02 -7.42 10.33
N LYS A 291 8.82 -8.46 10.01
CA LYS A 291 9.54 -9.20 11.04
C LYS A 291 10.61 -8.30 11.62
N TRP A 292 10.72 -8.27 12.94
CA TRP A 292 11.78 -7.55 13.63
C TRP A 292 12.11 -8.24 14.94
N SER A 293 13.33 -8.03 15.41
CA SER A 293 13.78 -8.48 16.73
C SER A 293 14.77 -7.48 17.27
N ALA A 294 14.43 -6.80 18.36
CA ALA A 294 15.39 -6.00 19.10
C ALA A 294 16.06 -6.89 20.15
N LYS A 295 17.37 -7.10 20.03
CA LYS A 295 18.18 -7.84 21.03
C LYS A 295 18.04 -7.29 22.45
N LEU A 296 17.71 -6.00 22.57
CA LEU A 296 17.57 -5.28 23.83
C LEU A 296 16.37 -5.74 24.69
N LEU A 297 15.41 -6.48 24.13
CA LEU A 297 14.22 -6.92 24.85
C LEU A 297 14.34 -8.34 25.44
N GLU A 298 15.44 -9.04 25.15
CA GLU A 298 15.72 -10.40 25.63
C GLU A 298 16.22 -10.42 27.07
N GLN A 299 16.82 -9.32 27.52
CA GLN A 299 17.33 -9.14 28.88
C GLN A 299 16.38 -8.25 29.67
N GLN A 300 16.43 -8.37 31.00
CA GLN A 300 15.80 -7.41 31.89
C GLN A 300 16.32 -6.02 31.54
N THR A 301 15.41 -5.13 31.12
CA THR A 301 15.76 -3.71 31.05
C THR A 301 15.96 -3.28 32.49
N THR A 302 17.20 -3.09 32.93
CA THR A 302 17.47 -2.62 34.28
C THR A 302 16.73 -1.31 34.45
N VAL A 303 15.79 -1.30 35.39
CA VAL A 303 15.18 -0.06 35.87
C VAL A 303 16.36 0.80 36.27
N VAL A 304 16.52 1.97 35.65
CA VAL A 304 17.36 3.01 36.20
C VAL A 304 16.75 3.33 37.55
N VAL A 305 17.31 2.73 38.60
CA VAL A 305 17.03 3.16 39.96
C VAL A 305 17.57 4.57 40.00
N GLU A 306 16.69 5.56 40.12
CA GLU A 306 17.08 6.87 40.62
C GLU A 306 17.60 6.67 42.06
N GLY A 307 18.86 6.26 42.20
CA GLY A 307 19.65 6.54 43.39
C GLY A 307 20.25 7.92 43.15
N GLY A 308 19.93 8.98 43.88
CA GLY A 308 19.75 9.00 45.33
C GLY A 308 21.13 9.17 45.96
N GLY A 309 21.62 10.41 45.93
CA GLY A 309 22.94 10.85 46.42
C GLY A 309 23.40 12.12 45.73
#